data_AF-A0A310S3U3-F1
#
_entry.id   AF-A0A310S3U3-F1
#
_cell.length_a   1.000
_cell.length_b   1.000
_cell.length_c   1.000
_cell.angle_alpha   90.00
_cell.angle_beta   90.00
_cell.angle_gamma   90.00
#
_symmetry.space_group_name_H-M   'P 1'
#
loop_
_entity.id
_entity.type
_entity.pdbx_description
1 polymer ?
#
loop_
_entity_poly.entity_id
_entity_poly.type
_entity_poly.pdbx_seq_one_letter_code
_entity_poly.pdbx_strand_id
1 'polypeptide(L)'
;VVMETTVDDIESALWAKVTPKTCRNFIQLCVDGYWDDTIFHRIVKGFITEGGDLTGTGEGGKIYGEPFKDDFRTRLLSCGQGLIAMANAIEDDNGSQFFFTFGSTLELQNKHTIFCKVIGDTIYNMLELEEALVDENDRPLYPPKMRRTEILNNPFSDIIPRIIVQESEEVKDSSKTKAAGVNGKSKSARDHITDPKLSSQPAVESPAPLKKKGKKTV
;
A
#
# COMPACT_ATOMS: atom_id res chain seq x y z
N VAL A 1 17.07 7.62 -1.72
CA VAL A 1 15.77 7.70 -1.04
C VAL A 1 15.92 6.97 0.27
N VAL A 2 15.41 7.53 1.36
CA VAL A 2 15.31 6.86 2.66
C VAL A 2 13.92 6.25 2.74
N MET A 3 13.85 4.96 3.05
CA MET A 3 12.60 4.26 3.34
C MET A 3 12.59 4.00 4.84
N GLU A 4 11.72 4.70 5.56
CA GLU A 4 11.56 4.46 7.00
C GLU A 4 10.67 3.25 7.19
N THR A 5 11.18 2.21 7.85
CA THR A 5 10.41 0.99 8.06
C THR A 5 10.09 0.80 9.55
N THR A 6 9.33 -0.25 9.86
CA THR A 6 9.10 -0.68 11.24
C THR A 6 10.30 -1.33 11.89
N VAL A 7 11.28 -1.76 11.08
CA VAL A 7 12.54 -2.33 11.55
C VAL A 7 13.49 -1.16 11.81
N ASP A 8 14.00 -0.55 10.76
CA ASP A 8 14.82 0.67 10.80
C ASP A 8 14.85 1.32 9.40
N ASP A 9 15.59 2.42 9.26
CA ASP A 9 15.69 3.18 8.02
C ASP A 9 16.56 2.47 6.98
N ILE A 10 16.11 2.45 5.72
CA ILE A 10 16.84 1.85 4.60
C ILE A 10 17.18 2.95 3.59
N GLU A 11 18.47 3.22 3.41
CA GLU A 11 18.96 4.19 2.43
C GLU A 11 19.25 3.51 1.09
N SER A 12 18.75 4.12 0.02
CA SER A 12 18.84 3.55 -1.32
C SER A 12 19.34 4.56 -2.37
N ALA A 13 20.24 4.12 -3.24
CA ALA A 13 20.80 4.88 -4.35
C ALA A 13 20.21 4.41 -5.69
N LEU A 14 19.57 5.32 -6.41
CA LEU A 14 18.89 5.02 -7.67
C LEU A 14 19.83 5.24 -8.87
N TRP A 15 19.77 4.34 -9.85
CA TRP A 15 20.50 4.49 -11.11
C TRP A 15 19.67 5.25 -12.17
N ALA A 16 19.27 6.48 -11.86
CA ALA A 16 18.37 7.29 -12.69
C ALA A 16 18.86 7.54 -14.12
N LYS A 17 20.17 7.50 -14.38
CA LYS A 17 20.74 7.59 -15.74
C LYS A 17 20.61 6.30 -16.54
N VAL A 18 20.52 5.16 -15.85
CA VAL A 18 20.56 3.82 -16.43
C VAL A 18 19.13 3.29 -16.62
N THR A 19 18.25 3.52 -15.64
CA THR A 19 16.83 3.11 -15.68
C THR A 19 15.92 4.32 -15.40
N PRO A 20 15.89 5.34 -16.29
CA PRO A 20 15.23 6.62 -16.02
C PRO A 20 13.72 6.50 -15.81
N LYS A 21 13.04 5.59 -16.54
CA LYS A 21 11.59 5.41 -16.41
C LYS A 21 11.22 4.81 -15.06
N THR A 22 11.90 3.73 -14.68
CA THR A 22 11.69 3.06 -13.39
C THR A 22 12.02 3.98 -12.21
N CYS A 23 13.16 4.66 -12.27
CA CYS A 23 13.56 5.60 -11.22
C CYS A 23 12.59 6.79 -11.12
N ARG A 24 12.09 7.29 -12.25
CA ARG A 24 11.07 8.36 -12.27
C ARG A 24 9.77 7.89 -11.63
N ASN A 25 9.30 6.69 -11.98
CA ASN A 25 8.11 6.10 -11.36
C ASN A 25 8.28 5.97 -9.85
N PHE A 26 9.41 5.40 -9.42
CA PHE A 26 9.71 5.21 -8.01
C PHE A 26 9.72 6.54 -7.23
N ILE A 27 10.40 7.56 -7.76
CA ILE A 27 10.44 8.88 -7.12
C ILE A 27 9.06 9.53 -7.11
N GLN A 28 8.28 9.43 -8.18
CA GLN A 28 6.92 9.96 -8.21
C GLN A 28 6.06 9.34 -7.11
N LEU A 29 6.10 8.00 -6.95
CA LEU A 29 5.35 7.29 -5.91
C LEU A 29 5.81 7.69 -4.49
N CYS A 30 7.11 7.92 -4.29
CA CYS A 30 7.63 8.48 -3.04
C CYS A 30 7.09 9.89 -2.76
N VAL A 31 7.12 10.78 -3.76
CA VAL A 31 6.62 12.15 -3.63
C VAL A 31 5.12 12.17 -3.31
N ASP A 32 4.37 11.23 -3.90
CA ASP A 32 2.93 11.13 -3.70
C ASP A 32 2.56 10.51 -2.34
N GLY A 33 3.53 9.98 -1.57
CA GLY A 33 3.27 9.24 -0.33
C GLY A 33 2.57 7.89 -0.56
N TYR A 34 2.71 7.32 -1.76
CA TYR A 34 1.98 6.12 -2.17
C TYR A 34 2.30 4.89 -1.33
N TRP A 35 3.53 4.79 -0.80
CA TRP A 35 3.96 3.66 0.01
C TRP A 35 3.83 3.89 1.52
N ASP A 36 3.26 5.00 1.93
CA ASP A 36 3.05 5.29 3.35
C ASP A 36 2.11 4.24 3.96
N ASP A 37 2.52 3.69 5.10
CA ASP A 37 1.88 2.58 5.82
C ASP A 37 1.66 1.27 5.03
N THR A 38 2.37 1.06 3.93
CA THR A 38 2.32 -0.21 3.16
C THR A 38 3.13 -1.33 3.80
N ILE A 39 2.73 -2.58 3.60
CA ILE A 39 3.39 -3.76 4.18
C ILE A 39 4.37 -4.43 3.22
N PHE A 40 5.37 -5.10 3.77
CA PHE A 40 6.12 -6.15 3.09
C PHE A 40 5.31 -7.45 3.18
N HIS A 41 4.61 -7.77 2.10
CA HIS A 41 3.58 -8.81 2.12
C HIS A 41 4.14 -10.21 1.85
N ARG A 42 5.40 -10.32 1.39
CA ARG A 42 6.05 -11.59 1.09
C ARG A 42 7.55 -11.54 1.41
N ILE A 43 8.06 -12.57 2.10
CA ILE A 43 9.45 -12.69 2.53
C ILE A 43 9.93 -14.13 2.32
N VAL A 44 10.84 -14.31 1.37
CA VAL A 44 11.47 -15.60 1.07
C VAL A 44 12.91 -15.56 1.58
N LYS A 45 13.19 -16.33 2.64
CA LYS A 45 14.50 -16.35 3.30
C LYS A 45 15.62 -16.71 2.32
N GLY A 46 16.70 -15.94 2.34
CA GLY A 46 17.87 -16.06 1.48
C GLY A 46 17.65 -15.58 0.04
N PHE A 47 16.44 -15.15 -0.30
CA PHE A 47 16.07 -14.81 -1.67
C PHE A 47 15.63 -13.35 -1.80
N ILE A 48 14.37 -13.04 -1.45
CA ILE A 48 13.79 -11.70 -1.63
C ILE A 48 12.80 -11.34 -0.53
N THR A 49 12.60 -10.03 -0.32
CA THR A 49 11.41 -9.48 0.35
C THR A 49 10.70 -8.51 -0.58
N GLU A 50 9.39 -8.65 -0.68
CA GLU A 50 8.54 -7.97 -1.64
C GLU A 50 7.54 -7.04 -0.94
N GLY A 51 7.36 -5.85 -1.51
CA GLY A 51 6.51 -4.80 -0.98
C GLY A 51 6.03 -3.86 -2.09
N GLY A 52 5.47 -2.72 -1.69
CA GLY A 52 4.98 -1.72 -2.63
C GLY A 52 3.58 -2.00 -3.19
N ASP A 53 2.82 -2.88 -2.53
CA ASP A 53 1.39 -3.11 -2.77
C ASP A 53 0.53 -2.39 -1.71
N LEU A 54 -0.28 -1.43 -2.15
CA LEU A 54 -1.26 -0.71 -1.32
C LEU A 54 -2.31 -1.62 -0.70
N THR A 55 -2.73 -2.70 -1.39
CA THR A 55 -3.75 -3.61 -0.86
C THR A 55 -3.14 -4.63 0.10
N GLY A 56 -1.82 -4.83 0.05
CA GLY A 56 -1.10 -5.82 0.85
C GLY A 56 -1.47 -7.27 0.52
N THR A 57 -2.09 -7.51 -0.63
CA THR A 57 -2.52 -8.85 -1.08
C THR A 57 -1.44 -9.53 -1.93
N GLY A 58 -0.54 -8.76 -2.53
CA GLY A 58 0.46 -9.20 -3.50
C GLY A 58 -0.01 -9.14 -4.95
N GLU A 59 -1.31 -8.91 -5.18
CA GLU A 59 -1.90 -8.79 -6.53
C GLU A 59 -2.17 -7.33 -6.93
N GLY A 60 -1.97 -6.38 -6.01
CA GLY A 60 -2.24 -4.97 -6.23
C GLY A 60 -1.03 -4.21 -6.81
N GLY A 61 -0.90 -2.96 -6.43
CA GLY A 61 0.23 -2.13 -6.84
C GLY A 61 0.19 -1.65 -8.29
N LYS A 62 -0.81 -0.83 -8.61
CA LYS A 62 -0.90 -0.15 -9.91
C LYS A 62 -0.26 1.22 -9.84
N ILE A 63 0.45 1.58 -10.91
CA ILE A 63 0.87 2.96 -11.14
C ILE A 63 -0.30 3.78 -11.67
N TYR A 64 -0.20 5.10 -11.51
CA TYR A 64 -1.12 6.03 -12.15
C TYR A 64 -0.96 5.99 -13.67
N GLY A 65 -1.81 5.20 -14.34
CA GLY A 65 -1.80 5.04 -15.79
C GLY A 65 -1.68 3.57 -16.19
N GLU A 66 -0.90 3.31 -17.24
CA GLU A 66 -0.66 1.97 -17.77
C GLU A 66 0.69 1.43 -17.26
N PRO A 67 0.82 0.10 -17.03
CA PRO A 67 2.09 -0.54 -16.73
C PRO A 67 3.19 -0.14 -17.72
N PHE A 68 4.44 -0.11 -17.24
CA PHE A 68 5.57 0.33 -18.05
C PHE A 68 6.56 -0.78 -18.38
N LYS A 69 7.27 -0.57 -19.49
CA LYS A 69 8.21 -1.53 -20.07
C LYS A 69 9.40 -1.83 -19.17
N ASP A 70 9.90 -3.06 -19.30
CA ASP A 70 11.14 -3.49 -18.69
C ASP A 70 12.36 -2.75 -19.28
N ASP A 71 13.36 -2.51 -18.43
CA ASP A 71 14.62 -1.83 -18.82
C ASP A 71 15.84 -2.64 -18.35
N PHE A 72 16.14 -3.72 -19.07
CA PHE A 72 17.27 -4.60 -18.75
C PHE A 72 18.62 -4.00 -19.18
N ARG A 73 19.60 -4.12 -18.29
CA ARG A 73 20.93 -3.52 -18.47
C ARG A 73 22.01 -4.54 -18.18
N THR A 74 22.88 -4.79 -19.14
CA THR A 74 23.96 -5.79 -19.02
C THR A 74 24.94 -5.53 -17.87
N ARG A 75 25.04 -4.28 -17.41
CA ARG A 75 25.87 -3.87 -16.26
C ARG A 75 25.17 -4.05 -14.91
N LEU A 76 23.85 -4.22 -14.90
CA LEU A 76 23.06 -4.45 -13.69
C LEU A 76 22.74 -5.93 -13.62
N LEU A 77 23.55 -6.65 -12.85
CA LEU A 77 23.39 -8.08 -12.62
C LEU A 77 22.64 -8.30 -11.32
N SER A 78 21.71 -9.26 -11.31
CA SER A 78 20.99 -9.77 -10.13
C SER A 78 21.92 -10.61 -9.24
N CYS A 79 23.06 -10.04 -8.86
CA CYS A 79 24.10 -10.68 -8.11
C CYS A 79 24.38 -9.89 -6.84
N GLY A 80 24.18 -10.54 -5.69
CA GLY A 80 24.42 -9.97 -4.38
C GLY A 80 23.18 -9.38 -3.70
N GLN A 81 23.36 -9.13 -2.42
CA GLN A 81 22.36 -8.56 -1.52
C GLN A 81 22.21 -7.05 -1.70
N GLY A 82 21.02 -6.54 -1.34
CA GLY A 82 20.70 -5.12 -1.33
C GLY A 82 20.45 -4.52 -2.70
N LEU A 83 20.12 -5.33 -3.71
CA LEU A 83 19.58 -4.82 -4.97
C LEU A 83 18.07 -4.64 -4.82
N ILE A 84 17.54 -3.62 -5.50
CA ILE A 84 16.10 -3.35 -5.57
C ILE A 84 15.67 -3.44 -7.04
N ALA A 85 14.67 -4.26 -7.30
CA ALA A 85 14.11 -4.47 -8.62
C ALA A 85 12.57 -4.45 -8.60
N MET A 86 11.97 -4.14 -9.75
CA MET A 86 10.53 -4.13 -9.91
C MET A 86 9.96 -5.55 -9.93
N ALA A 87 8.85 -5.76 -9.23
CA ALA A 87 8.04 -6.95 -9.39
C ALA A 87 7.08 -6.76 -10.56
N ASN A 88 6.96 -7.79 -11.39
CA ASN A 88 6.06 -7.84 -12.55
C ASN A 88 5.52 -9.27 -12.67
N ALA A 89 4.27 -9.40 -13.13
CA ALA A 89 3.66 -10.72 -13.37
C ALA A 89 4.03 -11.26 -14.76
N ILE A 90 4.15 -10.34 -15.73
CA ILE A 90 4.51 -10.61 -17.12
C ILE A 90 5.49 -9.56 -17.64
N GLU A 91 6.09 -9.81 -18.80
CA GLU A 91 6.99 -8.86 -19.47
C GLU A 91 6.28 -7.52 -19.72
N ASP A 92 7.01 -6.42 -19.52
CA ASP A 92 6.52 -5.04 -19.69
C ASP A 92 5.35 -4.62 -18.77
N ASP A 93 5.14 -5.32 -17.65
CA ASP A 93 4.04 -5.06 -16.68
C ASP A 93 4.53 -4.48 -15.34
N ASN A 94 5.45 -3.50 -15.40
CA ASN A 94 5.94 -2.88 -14.17
C ASN A 94 4.89 -1.96 -13.56
N GLY A 95 4.55 -2.22 -12.30
CA GLY A 95 3.62 -1.42 -11.48
C GLY A 95 4.34 -0.63 -10.39
N SER A 96 3.82 -0.70 -9.16
CA SER A 96 4.43 -0.09 -7.97
C SER A 96 5.14 -1.10 -7.07
N GLN A 97 4.93 -2.40 -7.30
CA GLN A 97 5.55 -3.44 -6.48
C GLN A 97 7.04 -3.58 -6.79
N PHE A 98 7.83 -3.82 -5.77
CA PHE A 98 9.27 -4.02 -5.87
C PHE A 98 9.74 -4.99 -4.80
N PHE A 99 10.95 -5.52 -4.98
CA PHE A 99 11.57 -6.41 -4.00
C PHE A 99 13.02 -6.03 -3.75
N PHE A 100 13.49 -6.34 -2.53
CA PHE A 100 14.90 -6.36 -2.16
C PHE A 100 15.48 -7.76 -2.33
N THR A 101 16.75 -7.86 -2.69
CA THR A 101 17.48 -9.13 -2.71
C THR A 101 18.26 -9.36 -1.41
N PHE A 102 18.13 -10.55 -0.82
CA PHE A 102 18.96 -11.01 0.29
C PHE A 102 20.22 -11.75 -0.19
N GLY A 103 20.23 -12.20 -1.45
CA GLY A 103 21.34 -12.95 -2.04
C GLY A 103 21.41 -12.79 -3.55
N SER A 104 22.20 -13.66 -4.19
CA SER A 104 22.27 -13.72 -5.65
C SER A 104 21.01 -14.35 -6.22
N THR A 105 20.39 -13.69 -7.20
CA THR A 105 19.11 -14.09 -7.81
C THR A 105 19.26 -14.14 -9.33
N LEU A 106 20.17 -14.98 -9.83
CA LEU A 106 20.49 -15.08 -11.27
C LEU A 106 19.30 -15.55 -12.10
N GLU A 107 18.37 -16.29 -11.49
CA GLU A 107 17.11 -16.72 -12.07
C GLU A 107 16.14 -15.56 -12.37
N LEU A 108 16.35 -14.40 -11.75
CA LEU A 108 15.59 -13.16 -11.94
C LEU A 108 16.26 -12.23 -12.96
N GLN A 109 17.46 -12.56 -13.43
CA GLN A 109 18.18 -11.78 -14.43
C GLN A 109 17.37 -11.66 -15.72
N ASN A 110 17.28 -10.44 -16.24
CA ASN A 110 16.52 -10.11 -17.47
C ASN A 110 15.03 -10.48 -17.39
N LYS A 111 14.47 -10.59 -16.19
CA LYS A 111 13.02 -10.71 -15.94
C LYS A 111 12.48 -9.51 -15.17
N HIS A 112 13.30 -8.97 -14.27
CA HIS A 112 12.95 -7.84 -13.42
C HIS A 112 13.91 -6.67 -13.66
N THR A 113 13.35 -5.46 -13.71
CA THR A 113 14.14 -4.25 -13.90
C THR A 113 14.82 -3.86 -12.59
N ILE A 114 16.14 -4.06 -12.49
CA ILE A 114 16.94 -3.58 -11.36
C ILE A 114 17.21 -2.09 -11.55
N PHE A 115 16.89 -1.27 -10.56
CA PHE A 115 17.00 0.18 -10.70
C PHE A 115 17.67 0.87 -9.51
N CYS A 116 17.86 0.17 -8.39
CA CYS A 116 18.37 0.75 -7.18
C CYS A 116 19.20 -0.25 -6.36
N LYS A 117 20.05 0.27 -5.48
CA LYS A 117 20.84 -0.50 -4.52
C LYS A 117 20.78 0.16 -3.14
N VAL A 118 20.68 -0.63 -2.09
CA VAL A 118 20.82 -0.22 -0.69
C VAL A 118 22.28 0.20 -0.42
N ILE A 119 22.47 1.30 0.30
CA ILE A 119 23.78 1.92 0.54
C ILE A 119 24.09 2.06 2.03
N GLY A 120 25.40 2.17 2.33
CA GLY A 120 25.90 2.37 3.69
C GLY A 120 25.58 1.20 4.61
N ASP A 121 25.47 1.51 5.89
CA ASP A 121 25.24 0.52 6.95
C ASP A 121 23.76 0.12 7.04
N THR A 122 22.87 0.81 6.33
CA THR A 122 21.43 0.49 6.28
C THR A 122 21.11 -0.82 5.56
N ILE A 123 22.12 -1.46 4.97
CA ILE A 123 22.00 -2.82 4.44
C ILE A 123 21.65 -3.84 5.52
N TYR A 124 22.13 -3.65 6.76
CA TYR A 124 21.81 -4.53 7.87
C TYR A 124 20.33 -4.44 8.25
N ASN A 125 19.76 -3.23 8.21
CA ASN A 125 18.34 -2.98 8.48
C ASN A 125 17.46 -3.66 7.42
N MET A 126 17.90 -3.67 6.16
CA MET A 126 17.24 -4.43 5.10
C MET A 126 17.31 -5.94 5.35
N LEU A 127 18.47 -6.47 5.77
CA LEU A 127 18.62 -7.89 6.10
C LEU A 127 17.76 -8.31 7.30
N GLU A 128 17.53 -7.43 8.27
CA GLU A 128 16.68 -7.71 9.42
C GLU A 128 15.20 -7.94 9.03
N LEU A 129 14.75 -7.43 7.87
CA LEU A 129 13.43 -7.80 7.31
C LEU A 129 13.31 -9.31 7.09
N GLU A 130 14.39 -9.99 6.74
CA GLU A 130 14.44 -11.44 6.49
C GLU A 130 14.12 -12.27 7.75
N GLU A 131 14.38 -11.72 8.94
CA GLU A 131 14.23 -12.43 10.21
C GLU A 131 12.75 -12.63 10.60
N ALA A 132 11.83 -11.95 9.92
CA ALA A 132 10.40 -12.09 10.14
C ALA A 132 9.94 -13.56 10.08
N LEU A 133 9.01 -13.91 10.97
CA LEU A 133 8.34 -15.21 10.94
C LEU A 133 7.31 -15.21 9.81
N VAL A 134 7.41 -16.20 8.92
CA VAL A 134 6.55 -16.34 7.74
C VAL A 134 5.69 -17.61 7.84
N ASP A 135 4.54 -17.58 7.18
CA ASP A 135 3.67 -18.74 7.01
C ASP A 135 4.11 -19.61 5.80
N GLU A 136 3.29 -20.61 5.46
CA GLU A 136 3.56 -21.53 4.35
C GLU A 136 3.53 -20.87 2.97
N ASN A 137 2.99 -19.66 2.84
CA ASN A 137 2.90 -18.89 1.59
C ASN A 137 3.92 -17.75 1.54
N ASP A 138 4.97 -17.83 2.37
CA ASP A 138 5.99 -16.77 2.54
C ASP A 138 5.42 -15.44 3.04
N ARG A 139 4.18 -15.41 3.56
CA ARG A 139 3.57 -14.20 4.10
C ARG A 139 4.00 -14.03 5.56
N PRO A 140 4.53 -12.86 5.96
CA PRO A 140 4.91 -12.64 7.35
C PRO A 140 3.69 -12.68 8.28
N LEU A 141 3.84 -13.33 9.44
CA LEU A 141 2.83 -13.33 10.50
C LEU A 141 2.60 -11.92 11.06
N TYR A 142 3.69 -11.15 11.15
CA TYR A 142 3.68 -9.75 11.53
C TYR A 142 4.42 -8.94 10.46
N PRO A 143 3.75 -8.55 9.36
CA PRO A 143 4.38 -7.86 8.25
C PRO A 143 5.07 -6.58 8.68
N PRO A 144 6.38 -6.44 8.43
CA PRO A 144 7.05 -5.15 8.52
C PRO A 144 6.36 -4.14 7.60
N LYS A 145 6.39 -2.86 7.96
CA LYS A 145 5.77 -1.79 7.18
C LYS A 145 6.76 -0.76 6.73
N MET A 146 6.53 -0.18 5.56
CA MET A 146 7.09 1.10 5.15
C MET A 146 6.21 2.20 5.73
N ARG A 147 6.76 3.01 6.64
CA ARG A 147 6.03 4.10 7.30
C ARG A 147 5.95 5.32 6.41
N ARG A 148 7.09 5.73 5.86
CA ARG A 148 7.19 6.85 4.93
C ARG A 148 8.44 6.75 4.08
N THR A 149 8.49 7.55 3.02
CA THR A 149 9.69 7.71 2.19
C THR A 149 10.17 9.14 2.15
N GLU A 150 11.48 9.35 2.22
CA GLU A 150 12.12 10.67 2.11
C GLU A 150 13.09 10.70 0.93
N ILE A 151 12.98 11.74 0.11
CA ILE A 151 13.83 11.92 -1.06
C ILE A 151 14.96 12.89 -0.73
N LEU A 152 16.14 12.34 -0.40
CA LEU A 152 17.34 13.13 -0.12
C LEU A 152 17.86 13.92 -1.33
N ASN A 153 17.76 13.33 -2.52
CA ASN A 153 18.21 13.95 -3.77
C ASN A 153 17.30 13.50 -4.93
N ASN A 154 16.61 14.46 -5.54
CA ASN A 154 15.75 14.22 -6.69
C ASN A 154 16.45 14.63 -8.00
N PRO A 155 16.82 13.67 -8.88
CA PRO A 155 17.42 13.97 -10.18
C PRO A 155 16.42 14.50 -11.23
N PHE A 156 15.11 14.52 -10.93
CA PHE A 156 14.06 14.95 -11.85
C PHE A 156 13.37 16.21 -11.31
N SER A 157 13.61 17.35 -11.95
CA SER A 157 13.07 18.65 -11.52
C SER A 157 11.59 18.87 -11.87
N ASP A 158 11.04 18.03 -12.73
CA ASP A 158 9.68 18.15 -13.28
C ASP A 158 8.65 17.24 -12.59
N ILE A 159 9.06 16.48 -11.57
CA ILE A 159 8.15 15.67 -10.76
C ILE A 159 7.38 16.60 -9.80
N ILE A 160 6.06 16.53 -9.87
CA ILE A 160 5.14 17.29 -9.03
C ILE A 160 4.30 16.30 -8.22
N PRO A 161 4.10 16.50 -6.90
CA PRO A 161 3.21 15.68 -6.10
C PRO A 161 1.79 15.65 -6.68
N ARG A 162 1.28 14.44 -6.90
CA ARG A 162 -0.13 14.20 -7.16
C ARG A 162 -0.77 14.07 -5.80
N ILE A 163 -1.60 15.04 -5.43
CA ILE A 163 -2.43 14.90 -4.23
C ILE A 163 -3.19 13.58 -4.39
N ILE A 164 -2.99 12.63 -3.48
CA ILE A 164 -3.82 11.42 -3.43
C ILE A 164 -5.23 11.91 -3.12
N VAL A 165 -6.02 12.08 -4.17
CA VAL A 165 -7.44 12.42 -4.10
C VAL A 165 -8.17 11.16 -3.64
N GLN A 166 -8.05 10.82 -2.35
CA GLN A 166 -8.95 9.86 -1.72
C GLN A 166 -10.26 10.52 -1.25
N GLU A 167 -10.41 11.85 -1.36
CA GLU A 167 -11.55 12.57 -0.77
C GLU A 167 -12.49 13.30 -1.77
N SER A 168 -12.27 13.24 -3.10
CA SER A 168 -13.11 14.00 -4.05
C SER A 168 -13.98 13.20 -5.04
N GLU A 169 -13.92 11.86 -5.01
CA GLU A 169 -14.83 11.05 -5.83
C GLU A 169 -16.17 10.76 -5.14
N GLU A 170 -16.26 10.76 -3.79
CA GLU A 170 -17.54 10.61 -3.08
C GLU A 170 -18.41 11.89 -3.06
N VAL A 171 -17.83 13.06 -3.32
CA VAL A 171 -18.58 14.34 -3.32
C VAL A 171 -19.30 14.59 -4.65
N LYS A 172 -18.93 13.90 -5.74
CA LYS A 172 -19.54 14.11 -7.06
C LYS A 172 -20.81 13.29 -7.32
N ASP A 173 -21.07 12.25 -6.54
CA ASP A 173 -22.27 11.41 -6.71
C ASP A 173 -23.42 11.81 -5.76
N SER A 174 -23.11 12.50 -4.66
CA SER A 174 -24.12 12.94 -3.69
C SER A 174 -24.80 14.28 -4.02
N SER A 175 -24.29 15.05 -4.98
CA SER A 175 -24.81 16.39 -5.31
C SER A 175 -25.75 16.47 -6.51
N LYS A 176 -26.16 15.33 -7.12
CA LYS A 176 -27.07 15.31 -8.30
C LYS A 176 -28.53 14.95 -8.03
N THR A 177 -28.92 14.72 -6.76
CA THR A 177 -30.30 14.32 -6.44
C THR A 177 -30.91 15.21 -5.35
N LYS A 178 -31.14 16.51 -5.65
CA LYS A 178 -32.12 17.39 -4.97
C LYS A 178 -32.14 18.80 -5.58
N ALA A 179 -32.68 18.95 -6.80
CA ALA A 179 -33.24 20.22 -7.27
C ALA A 179 -33.98 20.04 -8.62
N ALA A 180 -35.26 19.65 -8.58
CA ALA A 180 -36.27 20.06 -9.56
C ALA A 180 -37.63 19.41 -9.22
N GLY A 181 -38.64 20.23 -8.88
CA GLY A 181 -40.02 19.76 -8.84
C GLY A 181 -40.93 20.41 -7.80
N VAL A 182 -41.02 21.73 -7.73
CA VAL A 182 -42.19 22.40 -7.12
C VAL A 182 -42.79 23.33 -8.17
N ASN A 183 -43.97 23.00 -8.67
CA ASN A 183 -44.89 23.96 -9.24
C ASN A 183 -46.33 23.50 -8.94
N GLY A 184 -47.07 24.37 -8.25
CA GLY A 184 -48.35 24.04 -7.61
C GLY A 184 -49.56 24.07 -8.54
N LYS A 185 -50.63 23.40 -8.10
CA LYS A 185 -52.02 23.76 -8.40
C LYS A 185 -52.96 23.19 -7.33
N SER A 186 -53.97 24.00 -7.04
CA SER A 186 -54.84 24.09 -5.87
C SER A 186 -56.03 23.12 -5.84
N LYS A 187 -56.60 22.89 -4.64
CA LYS A 187 -58.04 22.74 -4.24
C LYS A 187 -58.14 21.76 -3.04
N SER A 188 -58.43 22.22 -1.81
CA SER A 188 -59.76 22.44 -1.20
C SER A 188 -60.57 21.18 -0.89
N ALA A 189 -60.70 20.79 0.39
CA ALA A 189 -61.96 20.52 1.11
C ALA A 189 -61.68 19.91 2.51
N ARG A 190 -62.65 20.10 3.41
CA ARG A 190 -62.64 19.89 4.87
C ARG A 190 -62.94 18.45 5.31
N ASP A 191 -62.93 18.29 6.65
CA ASP A 191 -63.67 17.35 7.52
C ASP A 191 -62.80 16.24 8.15
N HIS A 192 -62.43 16.36 9.43
CA HIS A 192 -63.16 16.00 10.68
C HIS A 192 -63.06 14.51 11.05
N ILE A 193 -62.76 14.27 12.35
CA ILE A 193 -63.23 13.16 13.22
C ILE A 193 -62.21 12.07 13.65
N THR A 194 -61.85 12.17 14.95
CA THR A 194 -61.64 11.16 16.02
C THR A 194 -60.38 10.27 16.11
N ASP A 195 -59.64 10.52 17.20
CA ASP A 195 -58.95 9.60 18.13
C ASP A 195 -59.80 8.38 18.59
N PRO A 196 -59.32 7.41 19.41
CA PRO A 196 -57.96 6.97 19.79
C PRO A 196 -57.79 5.42 19.85
N LYS A 197 -56.55 4.91 20.00
CA LYS A 197 -56.16 3.80 20.94
C LYS A 197 -54.67 3.43 20.75
N LEU A 198 -53.87 3.56 21.81
CA LEU A 198 -53.31 2.44 22.62
C LEU A 198 -52.23 1.66 21.83
N SER A 199 -50.94 1.63 22.18
CA SER A 199 -50.43 1.19 23.48
C SER A 199 -48.90 1.39 23.54
N SER A 200 -48.44 1.97 24.64
CA SER A 200 -47.22 1.65 25.43
C SER A 200 -45.89 1.30 24.75
N GLN A 201 -44.94 2.25 24.87
CA GLN A 201 -43.51 2.00 25.17
C GLN A 201 -43.37 1.46 26.63
N PRO A 202 -42.24 0.83 27.09
CA PRO A 202 -40.88 1.40 26.99
C PRO A 202 -39.68 0.44 26.86
N ALA A 203 -38.53 1.06 26.60
CA ALA A 203 -37.17 0.51 26.64
C ALA A 203 -36.66 0.35 28.09
N VAL A 204 -35.86 -0.68 28.39
CA VAL A 204 -34.82 -0.68 29.45
C VAL A 204 -33.68 -1.66 29.09
N GLU A 205 -32.53 -1.08 28.75
CA GLU A 205 -31.17 -1.28 29.33
C GLU A 205 -30.70 -2.65 29.90
N SER A 206 -29.51 -3.07 29.46
CA SER A 206 -28.64 -4.08 30.12
C SER A 206 -27.62 -3.38 31.03
N PRO A 207 -27.16 -3.99 32.16
CA PRO A 207 -25.73 -4.32 32.23
C PRO A 207 -25.29 -5.53 33.12
N ALA A 208 -24.12 -6.06 32.74
CA ALA A 208 -22.97 -6.51 33.56
C ALA A 208 -22.80 -7.99 34.03
N PRO A 209 -21.52 -8.44 34.21
CA PRO A 209 -21.08 -9.84 34.02
C PRO A 209 -20.76 -10.61 35.33
N LEU A 210 -20.72 -11.95 35.24
CA LEU A 210 -20.40 -12.85 36.37
C LEU A 210 -18.99 -13.50 36.27
N LYS A 211 -18.41 -13.68 37.45
CA LYS A 211 -16.99 -13.90 37.79
C LYS A 211 -16.45 -15.32 37.56
N LYS A 212 -15.12 -15.36 37.39
CA LYS A 212 -14.17 -16.47 37.56
C LYS A 212 -14.44 -17.35 38.80
N LYS A 213 -14.26 -18.68 38.63
CA LYS A 213 -13.87 -19.61 39.71
C LYS A 213 -12.67 -20.44 39.24
N GLY A 214 -11.65 -20.53 40.10
CA GLY A 214 -10.53 -21.45 39.96
C GLY A 214 -10.55 -22.58 41.00
N LYS A 215 -9.45 -23.39 40.97
CA LYS A 215 -9.09 -24.61 41.74
C LYS A 215 -9.59 -25.93 41.11
N LYS A 216 -8.83 -27.03 41.04
CA LYS A 216 -7.56 -27.43 41.69
C LYS A 216 -6.96 -28.66 40.97
N THR A 217 -5.66 -28.83 41.16
CA THR A 217 -4.73 -29.96 40.95
C THR A 217 -5.29 -31.38 41.15
N VAL A 218 -4.90 -32.32 40.29
CA VAL A 218 -4.04 -33.52 40.57
C VAL A 218 -3.22 -33.78 39.30
#